data_AF-A0A9X3EYN8-F1
#
_entry.id   AF-A0A9X3EYN8-F1
#
_cell.length_a   1.000
_cell.length_b   1.000
_cell.length_c   1.000
_cell.angle_alpha   90.00
_cell.angle_beta   90.00
_cell.angle_gamma   90.00
#
_symmetry.space_group_name_H-M   'P 1'
#
loop_
_entity.id
_entity.type
_entity.pdbx_description
1 polymer ?
#
loop_
_entity_poly.entity_id
_entity_poly.type
_entity_poly.pdbx_seq_one_letter_code
_entity_poly.pdbx_strand_id
1 'polypeptide(L)'
;MRWRSPATTRMGTRQVAMLAPDTGAPLWKRELAGPGDLVPRQIAIGPQGDVAVAAHADFNADEVDTLRLWRFDADGALLWDRVLTVPVYEDITGLHFAPGDQLVVLRGTVEFSTRAELLSVEVATGETRWELTVAAPEGDMTAWAQDMLVDGDGFTIPVSRSKWHHDIMTNTHTLELRTVSLAGELLKVAPLPGVLAPDSTSWVRSLRGRCGELILLESFSHERMFAFAP
;
A
#
# COMPACT_ATOMS: atom_id res chain seq x y z
N MET A 1 36.11 14.42 27.63
CA MET A 1 35.00 15.29 27.21
C MET A 1 33.86 14.36 26.78
N ARG A 2 32.81 14.18 27.60
CA ARG A 2 31.68 13.31 27.26
C ARG A 2 30.68 14.14 26.46
N TRP A 3 30.48 13.79 25.19
CA TRP A 3 29.34 14.27 24.43
C TRP A 3 28.07 13.75 25.11
N ARG A 4 27.28 14.65 25.70
CA ARG A 4 25.90 14.37 26.07
C ARG A 4 25.08 14.67 24.82
N SER A 5 24.46 13.64 24.25
CA SER A 5 23.44 13.85 23.21
C SER A 5 22.37 14.80 23.74
N PRO A 6 21.90 15.78 22.95
CA PRO A 6 20.79 16.63 23.36
C PRO A 6 19.57 15.75 23.65
N ALA A 7 18.77 16.17 24.63
CA ALA A 7 17.50 15.54 24.95
C ALA A 7 16.72 15.25 23.66
N THR A 8 16.28 14.01 23.53
CA THR A 8 15.39 13.55 22.47
C THR A 8 14.23 14.55 22.38
N THR A 9 14.23 15.37 21.33
CA THR A 9 13.03 16.05 20.87
C THR A 9 12.00 14.96 20.74
N ARG A 10 10.97 15.00 21.60
CA ARG A 10 9.87 14.05 21.60
C ARG A 10 9.27 14.12 20.20
N MET A 11 9.64 13.18 19.32
CA MET A 11 9.00 13.04 18.02
C MET A 11 7.49 13.03 18.28
N GLY A 12 6.73 13.81 17.51
CA GLY A 12 5.29 13.94 17.72
C GLY A 12 4.67 12.55 17.88
N THR A 13 3.83 12.39 18.90
CA THR A 13 3.07 11.15 19.11
C THR A 13 2.33 10.80 17.82
N ARG A 14 2.64 9.63 17.24
CA ARG A 14 1.95 9.10 16.04
C ARG A 14 0.49 8.89 16.39
N GLN A 15 -0.40 9.47 15.60
CA GLN A 15 -1.81 9.55 15.94
C GLN A 15 -2.69 9.28 14.74
N VAL A 16 -3.83 8.69 15.00
CA VAL A 16 -4.98 8.63 14.09
C VAL A 16 -6.12 9.40 14.75
N ALA A 17 -6.85 10.17 13.96
CA ALA A 17 -7.98 10.96 14.45
C ALA A 17 -9.11 10.96 13.41
N MET A 18 -10.33 10.95 13.91
CA MET A 18 -11.51 11.22 13.10
C MET A 18 -12.03 12.60 13.46
N LEU A 19 -12.28 13.44 12.45
CA LEU A 19 -12.69 14.82 12.61
C LEU A 19 -14.11 15.02 12.08
N ALA A 20 -14.87 15.91 12.71
CA ALA A 20 -16.16 16.34 12.19
C ALA A 20 -15.95 17.11 10.88
N PRO A 21 -16.65 16.76 9.78
CA PRO A 21 -16.40 17.36 8.46
C PRO A 21 -16.64 18.87 8.43
N ASP A 22 -17.62 19.36 9.19
CA ASP A 22 -18.04 20.77 9.15
C ASP A 22 -17.15 21.70 9.99
N THR A 23 -16.48 21.17 11.01
CA THR A 23 -15.76 21.98 12.00
C THR A 23 -14.28 21.62 12.15
N GLY A 24 -13.87 20.44 11.66
CA GLY A 24 -12.55 19.87 11.92
C GLY A 24 -12.32 19.48 13.38
N ALA A 25 -13.33 19.56 14.25
CA ALA A 25 -13.20 19.17 15.65
C ALA A 25 -13.00 17.65 15.76
N PRO A 26 -12.15 17.16 16.68
CA PRO A 26 -11.94 15.72 16.84
C PRO A 26 -13.20 15.06 17.39
N LEU A 27 -13.74 14.10 16.65
CA LEU A 27 -14.74 13.15 17.15
C LEU A 27 -14.05 12.16 18.11
N TRP A 28 -12.89 11.67 17.68
CA TRP A 28 -11.99 10.92 18.53
C TRP A 28 -10.55 11.03 18.04
N LYS A 29 -9.62 10.65 18.91
CA LYS A 29 -8.18 10.63 18.65
C LYS A 29 -7.52 9.48 19.41
N ARG A 30 -6.60 8.78 18.77
CA ARG A 30 -5.82 7.68 19.38
C ARG A 30 -4.34 7.82 19.06
N GLU A 31 -3.52 7.40 20.01
CA GLU A 31 -2.10 7.22 19.79
C GLU A 31 -1.85 5.84 19.16
N LEU A 32 -0.99 5.82 18.15
CA LEU A 32 -0.53 4.60 17.50
C LEU A 32 0.70 4.12 18.26
N ALA A 33 0.46 3.27 19.26
CA ALA A 33 1.51 2.73 20.11
C ALA A 33 2.34 1.67 19.36
N GLY A 34 3.66 1.71 19.53
CA GLY A 34 4.56 0.67 19.04
C GLY A 34 6.04 1.03 19.17
N PRO A 35 6.92 0.04 19.06
CA PRO A 35 8.36 0.26 19.16
C PRO A 35 8.88 1.04 17.94
N GLY A 36 10.04 1.68 18.13
CA GLY A 36 10.84 2.25 17.04
C GLY A 36 10.18 3.42 16.31
N ASP A 37 10.62 3.64 15.08
CA ASP A 37 10.19 4.71 14.20
C ASP A 37 9.09 4.28 13.21
N LEU A 38 7.96 3.83 13.77
CA LEU A 38 6.77 3.53 12.97
C LEU A 38 6.28 4.76 12.20
N VAL A 39 6.14 4.63 10.89
CA VAL A 39 5.58 5.64 9.99
C VAL A 39 4.24 5.11 9.49
N PRO A 40 3.10 5.64 9.98
CA PRO A 40 1.79 5.35 9.39
C PRO A 40 1.76 5.81 7.94
N ARG A 41 1.45 4.90 7.02
CA ARG A 41 1.48 5.14 5.56
C ARG A 41 0.10 5.09 4.94
N GLN A 42 -0.76 4.19 5.43
CA GLN A 42 -2.08 3.96 4.85
C GLN A 42 -3.18 3.97 5.91
N ILE A 43 -4.36 4.40 5.49
CA ILE A 43 -5.59 4.40 6.28
C ILE A 43 -6.75 3.95 5.38
N ALA A 44 -7.66 3.15 5.92
CA ALA A 44 -8.86 2.69 5.23
C ALA A 44 -10.07 2.80 6.15
N ILE A 45 -11.24 3.10 5.57
CA ILE A 45 -12.52 3.12 6.28
C ILE A 45 -13.34 1.91 5.84
N GLY A 46 -13.81 1.14 6.82
CA GLY A 46 -14.68 -0.01 6.62
C GLY A 46 -16.15 0.39 6.45
N PRO A 47 -17.00 -0.53 5.95
CA PRO A 47 -18.41 -0.24 5.67
C PRO A 47 -19.24 0.09 6.93
N GLN A 48 -18.77 -0.27 8.13
CA GLN A 48 -19.44 0.06 9.40
C GLN A 48 -18.83 1.31 10.07
N GLY A 49 -17.94 2.02 9.38
CA GLY A 49 -17.22 3.17 9.93
C GLY A 49 -15.93 2.80 10.68
N ASP A 50 -15.55 1.51 10.67
CA ASP A 50 -14.27 1.06 11.21
C ASP A 50 -13.11 1.78 10.53
N VAL A 51 -12.00 1.95 11.26
CA VAL A 51 -10.79 2.54 10.71
C VAL A 51 -9.66 1.53 10.81
N ALA A 52 -9.05 1.20 9.68
CA ALA A 52 -7.79 0.45 9.65
C ALA A 52 -6.63 1.39 9.34
N VAL A 53 -5.50 1.19 10.02
CA VAL A 53 -4.25 1.93 9.78
C VAL A 53 -3.13 0.93 9.56
N ALA A 54 -2.26 1.22 8.60
CA ALA A 54 -1.06 0.44 8.37
C ALA A 54 0.19 1.34 8.45
N ALA A 55 1.20 0.87 9.17
CA ALA A 55 2.48 1.53 9.33
C ALA A 55 3.63 0.57 9.04
N HIS A 56 4.75 1.15 8.66
CA HIS A 56 6.05 0.48 8.52
C HIS A 56 7.03 1.09 9.53
N ALA A 57 7.92 0.30 10.13
CA ALA A 57 8.98 0.84 11.01
C ALA A 57 10.29 1.01 10.23
N ASP A 58 10.84 2.23 10.25
CA ASP A 58 12.00 2.60 9.43
C ASP A 58 13.36 2.15 10.02
N PHE A 59 14.14 1.49 9.15
CA PHE A 59 15.56 1.16 9.08
C PHE A 59 16.49 1.16 10.31
N ASN A 60 16.81 -0.06 10.78
CA ASN A 60 18.20 -0.42 11.09
C ASN A 60 18.62 -1.56 10.15
N ALA A 61 19.68 -1.35 9.36
CA ALA A 61 20.13 -2.24 8.27
C ALA A 61 20.50 -3.69 8.68
N ASP A 62 20.44 -3.99 9.98
CA ASP A 62 20.81 -5.28 10.57
C ASP A 62 19.60 -6.04 11.15
N GLU A 63 18.37 -5.52 11.02
CA GLU A 63 17.15 -6.10 11.59
C GLU A 63 16.07 -6.38 10.54
N VAL A 64 15.08 -7.18 10.92
CA VAL A 64 13.91 -7.46 10.08
C VAL A 64 12.92 -6.30 10.19
N ASP A 65 12.39 -5.83 9.07
CA ASP A 65 11.39 -4.75 9.07
C ASP A 65 10.07 -5.26 9.65
N THR A 66 9.28 -4.34 10.19
CA THR A 66 7.93 -4.64 10.66
C THR A 66 6.90 -3.79 9.95
N LEU A 67 5.83 -4.44 9.49
CA LEU A 67 4.57 -3.78 9.22
C LEU A 67 3.67 -3.94 10.44
N ARG A 68 2.92 -2.90 10.77
CA ARG A 68 1.92 -2.95 11.83
C ARG A 68 0.57 -2.48 11.32
N LEU A 69 -0.44 -3.26 11.66
CA LEU A 69 -1.84 -2.99 11.36
C LEU A 69 -2.56 -2.67 12.67
N TRP A 70 -3.46 -1.69 12.63
CA TRP A 70 -4.42 -1.44 13.70
C TRP A 70 -5.81 -1.40 13.09
N ARG A 71 -6.81 -1.90 13.81
CA ARG A 71 -8.22 -1.69 13.50
C ARG A 71 -8.92 -1.08 14.70
N PHE A 72 -9.66 -0.02 14.44
CA PHE A 72 -10.52 0.67 15.38
C PHE A 72 -11.98 0.54 14.94
N ASP A 73 -12.91 0.52 15.88
CA ASP A 73 -14.32 0.71 15.57
C ASP A 73 -14.62 2.17 15.19
N ALA A 74 -15.88 2.45 14.84
CA ALA A 74 -16.32 3.79 14.44
C ALA A 74 -16.16 4.86 15.53
N ASP A 75 -16.17 4.47 16.81
CA ASP A 75 -15.97 5.34 17.97
C ASP A 75 -14.48 5.46 18.37
N GLY A 76 -13.60 4.80 17.61
CA GLY A 76 -12.16 4.81 17.78
C GLY A 76 -11.65 3.86 18.87
N ALA A 77 -12.46 2.92 19.38
CA ALA A 77 -11.94 1.88 20.27
C ALA A 77 -11.08 0.89 19.48
N LEU A 78 -9.90 0.53 20.02
CA LEU A 78 -9.02 -0.45 19.38
C LEU A 78 -9.67 -1.83 19.44
N LEU A 79 -9.91 -2.45 18.28
CA LEU A 79 -10.42 -3.81 18.16
C LEU A 79 -9.28 -4.82 18.20
N TRP A 80 -8.24 -4.57 17.42
CA TRP A 80 -7.01 -5.36 17.41
C TRP A 80 -5.86 -4.57 16.80
N ASP A 81 -4.64 -5.02 17.08
CA ASP A 81 -3.45 -4.63 16.35
C ASP A 81 -2.59 -5.85 16.04
N ARG A 82 -1.82 -5.79 14.96
CA ARG A 82 -1.02 -6.90 14.47
C ARG A 82 0.33 -6.43 13.97
N VAL A 83 1.38 -7.10 14.42
CA VAL A 83 2.74 -6.92 13.91
C VAL A 83 3.06 -8.05 12.94
N LEU A 84 3.62 -7.69 11.80
CA LEU A 84 4.07 -8.59 10.75
C LEU A 84 5.56 -8.36 10.53
N THR A 85 6.32 -9.44 10.58
CA THR A 85 7.72 -9.45 10.19
C THR A 85 7.81 -9.53 8.68
N VAL A 86 8.49 -8.57 8.05
CA VAL A 86 8.61 -8.48 6.59
C VAL A 86 10.07 -8.34 6.17
N PRO A 87 10.42 -8.69 4.92
CA PRO A 87 11.73 -8.37 4.37
C PRO A 87 12.08 -6.90 4.55
N VAL A 88 13.37 -6.61 4.69
CA VAL A 88 13.88 -5.23 4.77
C VAL A 88 13.48 -4.46 3.52
N TYR A 89 13.18 -3.17 3.69
CA TYR A 89 12.76 -2.24 2.64
C TYR A 89 11.33 -2.44 2.12
N GLU A 90 10.48 -3.21 2.80
CA GLU A 90 9.06 -3.32 2.45
C GLU A 90 8.28 -2.07 2.87
N ASP A 91 7.45 -1.53 1.97
CA ASP A 91 6.51 -0.44 2.24
C ASP A 91 5.08 -0.85 1.87
N ILE A 92 4.13 -0.09 2.40
CA ILE A 92 2.70 -0.32 2.24
C ILE A 92 2.15 0.68 1.25
N THR A 93 1.81 0.21 0.06
CA THR A 93 1.35 1.06 -1.04
C THR A 93 -0.16 1.15 -1.13
N GLY A 94 -0.90 0.19 -0.54
CA GLY A 94 -2.36 0.22 -0.46
C GLY A 94 -2.93 -0.54 0.75
N LEU A 95 -4.10 -0.11 1.21
CA LEU A 95 -4.85 -0.74 2.31
C LEU A 95 -6.35 -0.60 2.05
N HIS A 96 -7.08 -1.72 1.96
CA HIS A 96 -8.51 -1.67 1.64
C HIS A 96 -9.31 -2.74 2.39
N PHE A 97 -10.50 -2.36 2.87
CA PHE A 97 -11.53 -3.32 3.21
C PHE A 97 -12.09 -3.93 1.92
N ALA A 98 -12.27 -5.25 1.92
CA ALA A 98 -12.81 -6.02 0.81
C ALA A 98 -13.96 -6.94 1.28
N PRO A 99 -14.81 -7.43 0.36
CA PRO A 99 -15.93 -8.29 0.72
C PRO A 99 -15.51 -9.55 1.48
N GLY A 100 -16.40 -10.01 2.36
CA GLY A 100 -16.26 -11.31 3.03
C GLY A 100 -15.30 -11.33 4.21
N ASP A 101 -15.27 -10.28 5.04
CA ASP A 101 -14.41 -10.13 6.24
C ASP A 101 -12.91 -10.05 5.88
N GLN A 102 -12.56 -9.18 4.94
CA GLN A 102 -11.18 -9.06 4.43
C GLN A 102 -10.66 -7.62 4.55
N LEU A 103 -9.47 -7.49 5.12
CA LEU A 103 -8.64 -6.30 5.01
C LEU A 103 -7.41 -6.70 4.21
N VAL A 104 -7.18 -6.03 3.10
CA VAL A 104 -6.12 -6.38 2.16
C VAL A 104 -5.06 -5.28 2.14
N VAL A 105 -3.81 -5.70 2.27
CA VAL A 105 -2.61 -4.87 2.27
C VAL A 105 -1.86 -5.14 0.98
N LEU A 106 -1.57 -4.09 0.21
CA LEU A 106 -0.63 -4.14 -0.91
C LEU A 106 0.71 -3.62 -0.40
N ARG A 107 1.75 -4.42 -0.58
CA ARG A 107 3.12 -4.11 -0.17
C ARG A 107 4.13 -4.36 -1.28
N GLY A 108 5.25 -3.69 -1.20
CA GLY A 108 6.36 -3.88 -2.13
C GLY A 108 7.67 -3.31 -1.60
N THR A 109 8.78 -3.79 -2.13
CA THR A 109 10.12 -3.40 -1.68
C THR A 109 10.54 -2.04 -2.28
N VAL A 110 10.69 -0.96 -1.49
CA VAL A 110 10.92 0.42 -1.96
C VAL A 110 12.24 0.59 -2.70
N GLU A 111 13.34 0.11 -2.14
CA GLU A 111 14.68 0.45 -2.64
C GLU A 111 15.06 -0.35 -3.90
N PHE A 112 14.29 -1.39 -4.24
CA PHE A 112 14.60 -2.28 -5.36
C PHE A 112 13.38 -2.69 -6.20
N SER A 113 12.17 -2.25 -5.83
CA SER A 113 10.89 -2.56 -6.49
C SER A 113 10.79 -4.00 -6.97
N THR A 114 11.30 -4.97 -6.20
CA THR A 114 11.53 -6.31 -6.78
C THR A 114 10.22 -7.05 -7.02
N ARG A 115 9.25 -6.84 -6.14
CA ARG A 115 7.99 -7.56 -6.15
C ARG A 115 6.86 -6.70 -5.59
N ALA A 116 5.65 -7.05 -6.00
CA ALA A 116 4.41 -6.60 -5.38
C ALA A 116 3.72 -7.81 -4.74
N GLU A 117 3.26 -7.66 -3.50
CA GLU A 117 2.59 -8.70 -2.74
C GLU A 117 1.26 -8.19 -2.16
N LEU A 118 0.28 -9.09 -2.08
CA LEU A 118 -0.94 -8.89 -1.32
C LEU A 118 -0.92 -9.78 -0.08
N LEU A 119 -1.37 -9.21 1.04
CA LEU A 119 -1.72 -9.92 2.24
C LEU A 119 -3.19 -9.64 2.55
N SER A 120 -4.01 -10.69 2.66
CA SER A 120 -5.36 -10.57 3.20
C SER A 120 -5.39 -11.07 4.63
N VAL A 121 -6.00 -10.26 5.50
CA VAL A 121 -6.28 -10.61 6.89
C VAL A 121 -7.77 -10.56 7.17
N GLU A 122 -8.22 -11.37 8.12
CA GLU A 122 -9.58 -11.32 8.64
C GLU A 122 -9.83 -9.97 9.29
N VAL A 123 -10.95 -9.34 8.93
CA VAL A 123 -11.33 -8.07 9.55
C VAL A 123 -11.65 -8.27 11.02
N ALA A 124 -12.28 -9.39 11.39
CA ALA A 124 -12.64 -9.68 12.78
C ALA A 124 -11.44 -9.85 13.72
N THR A 125 -10.40 -10.58 13.29
CA THR A 125 -9.30 -11.05 14.16
C THR A 125 -7.94 -10.48 13.80
N GLY A 126 -7.78 -9.98 12.57
CA GLY A 126 -6.48 -9.62 12.01
C GLY A 126 -5.65 -10.83 11.57
N GLU A 127 -6.13 -12.07 11.67
CA GLU A 127 -5.37 -13.28 11.28
C GLU A 127 -5.16 -13.38 9.76
N THR A 128 -4.06 -13.99 9.30
CA THR A 128 -3.78 -14.12 7.86
C THR A 128 -4.76 -15.11 7.23
N ARG A 129 -5.40 -14.69 6.15
CA ARG A 129 -6.22 -15.56 5.31
C ARG A 129 -5.38 -16.17 4.19
N TRP A 130 -4.65 -15.31 3.48
CA TRP A 130 -3.80 -15.69 2.37
C TRP A 130 -2.76 -14.61 2.09
N GLU A 131 -1.67 -15.02 1.45
CA GLU A 131 -0.65 -14.15 0.89
C GLU A 131 -0.41 -14.54 -0.56
N LEU A 132 -0.19 -13.53 -1.42
CA LEU A 132 0.07 -13.73 -2.84
C LEU A 132 1.19 -12.81 -3.31
N THR A 133 2.20 -13.36 -3.97
CA THR A 133 3.11 -12.57 -4.80
C THR A 133 2.37 -12.20 -6.09
N VAL A 134 1.88 -10.97 -6.14
CA VAL A 134 1.14 -10.44 -7.29
C VAL A 134 2.04 -10.35 -8.49
N ALA A 135 3.27 -9.86 -8.32
CA ALA A 135 4.27 -9.77 -9.38
C ALA A 135 5.66 -9.97 -8.79
N ALA A 136 6.47 -10.79 -9.45
CA ALA A 136 7.87 -11.04 -9.10
C ALA A 136 8.80 -10.45 -10.18
N PRO A 137 10.12 -10.39 -9.91
CA PRO A 137 11.09 -10.04 -10.94
C PRO A 137 11.03 -11.03 -12.11
N GLU A 138 11.21 -10.52 -13.33
CA GLU A 138 11.26 -11.32 -14.54
C GLU A 138 12.49 -10.92 -15.37
N GLY A 139 13.47 -11.82 -15.50
CA GLY A 139 14.74 -11.49 -16.17
C GLY A 139 15.47 -10.36 -15.46
N ASP A 140 15.78 -9.28 -16.19
CA ASP A 140 16.40 -8.06 -15.65
C ASP A 140 15.36 -7.00 -15.24
N MET A 141 14.06 -7.35 -15.22
CA MET A 141 12.96 -6.46 -14.87
C MET A 141 12.50 -6.67 -13.42
N THR A 142 12.24 -5.57 -12.75
CA THR A 142 11.60 -5.45 -11.44
C THR A 142 10.07 -5.28 -11.58
N ALA A 143 9.32 -5.30 -10.48
CA ALA A 143 7.87 -5.13 -10.46
C ALA A 143 7.41 -4.26 -9.28
N TRP A 144 6.74 -3.16 -9.59
CA TRP A 144 6.16 -2.23 -8.61
C TRP A 144 4.65 -2.12 -8.78
N ALA A 145 3.93 -2.03 -7.66
CA ALA A 145 2.51 -1.71 -7.63
C ALA A 145 2.27 -0.63 -6.59
N GLN A 146 1.83 0.54 -7.05
CA GLN A 146 1.60 1.70 -6.19
C GLN A 146 0.19 1.73 -5.60
N ASP A 147 -0.75 1.02 -6.21
CA ASP A 147 -2.16 1.14 -5.91
C ASP A 147 -2.92 -0.15 -6.25
N MET A 148 -4.09 -0.33 -5.61
CA MET A 148 -5.03 -1.38 -5.96
C MET A 148 -6.46 -0.88 -5.89
N LEU A 149 -7.31 -1.43 -6.75
CA LEU A 149 -8.75 -1.24 -6.68
C LEU A 149 -9.39 -2.52 -6.17
N VAL A 150 -10.32 -2.36 -5.22
CA VAL A 150 -11.21 -3.44 -4.80
C VAL A 150 -12.48 -3.33 -5.64
N ASP A 151 -12.69 -4.32 -6.49
CA ASP A 151 -13.91 -4.54 -7.24
C ASP A 151 -14.77 -5.59 -6.50
N GLY A 152 -16.06 -5.72 -6.84
CA GLY A 152 -16.97 -6.63 -6.11
C GLY A 152 -16.58 -8.12 -6.16
N ASP A 153 -15.78 -8.51 -7.15
CA ASP A 153 -15.33 -9.87 -7.44
C ASP A 153 -13.82 -10.09 -7.27
N GLY A 154 -13.05 -9.05 -6.96
CA GLY A 154 -11.60 -9.17 -6.81
C GLY A 154 -10.86 -7.85 -6.73
N PHE A 155 -9.59 -7.89 -7.12
CA PHE A 155 -8.66 -6.77 -7.09
C PHE A 155 -8.12 -6.49 -8.48
N THR A 156 -8.05 -5.22 -8.86
CA THR A 156 -7.37 -4.77 -10.07
C THR A 156 -6.12 -3.98 -9.67
N ILE A 157 -4.95 -4.41 -10.12
CA ILE A 157 -3.66 -3.90 -9.66
C ILE A 157 -2.81 -3.52 -10.87
N PRO A 158 -2.56 -2.22 -11.10
CA PRO A 158 -1.56 -1.78 -12.06
C PRO A 158 -0.16 -2.15 -11.57
N VAL A 159 0.58 -2.88 -12.40
CA VAL A 159 1.96 -3.29 -12.14
C VAL A 159 2.86 -2.68 -13.18
N SER A 160 3.80 -1.86 -12.72
CA SER A 160 4.87 -1.30 -13.54
C SER A 160 6.08 -2.22 -13.48
N ARG A 161 6.69 -2.48 -14.63
CA ARG A 161 7.95 -3.21 -14.75
C ARG A 161 9.02 -2.30 -15.33
N SER A 162 10.17 -2.27 -14.68
CA SER A 162 11.34 -1.49 -15.10
C SER A 162 12.63 -2.29 -14.90
N LYS A 163 13.66 -2.03 -15.70
CA LYS A 163 14.98 -2.68 -15.51
C LYS A 163 15.66 -2.22 -14.23
N TRP A 164 16.51 -3.07 -13.66
CA TRP A 164 17.27 -2.78 -12.44
C TRP A 164 18.12 -1.49 -12.50
N HIS A 165 17.66 -0.48 -11.76
CA HIS A 165 18.31 0.55 -10.94
C HIS A 165 19.56 1.38 -11.35
N HIS A 166 20.00 1.49 -12.61
CA HIS A 166 20.96 2.57 -12.96
C HIS A 166 20.72 3.30 -14.29
N ASP A 167 19.75 2.89 -15.08
CA ASP A 167 19.48 3.54 -16.36
C ASP A 167 17.98 3.77 -16.51
N ILE A 168 17.45 4.54 -15.56
CA ILE A 168 16.03 4.90 -15.45
C ILE A 168 15.56 5.65 -16.71
N MET A 169 16.47 6.30 -17.44
CA MET A 169 16.15 7.20 -18.54
C MET A 169 16.14 6.56 -19.94
N THR A 170 16.58 5.30 -20.11
CA THR A 170 16.75 4.70 -21.45
C THR A 170 16.16 3.30 -21.62
N ASN A 171 15.52 2.75 -20.59
CA ASN A 171 15.10 1.35 -20.59
C ASN A 171 13.63 1.11 -20.95
N THR A 172 13.35 -0.14 -21.34
CA THR A 172 11.99 -0.62 -21.55
C THR A 172 11.21 -0.56 -20.25
N HIS A 173 10.09 0.15 -20.27
CA HIS A 173 9.11 0.17 -19.19
C HIS A 173 7.82 -0.44 -19.73
N THR A 174 7.27 -1.40 -18.99
CA THR A 174 5.97 -1.97 -19.33
C THR A 174 4.99 -1.76 -18.19
N LEU A 175 3.73 -1.65 -18.56
CA LEU A 175 2.62 -1.62 -17.64
C LEU A 175 1.74 -2.82 -17.93
N GLU A 176 1.25 -3.46 -16.89
CA GLU A 176 0.25 -4.51 -16.97
C GLU A 176 -0.80 -4.33 -15.88
N LEU A 177 -2.00 -4.84 -16.11
CA LEU A 177 -3.00 -5.00 -15.07
C LEU A 177 -3.00 -6.44 -14.61
N ARG A 178 -2.94 -6.64 -13.30
CA ARG A 178 -3.15 -7.93 -12.67
C ARG A 178 -4.51 -7.95 -11.99
N THR A 179 -5.29 -8.98 -12.28
CA THR A 179 -6.58 -9.23 -11.62
C THR A 179 -6.42 -10.39 -10.68
N VAL A 180 -6.81 -10.20 -9.41
CA VAL A 180 -6.70 -11.20 -8.35
C VAL A 180 -8.08 -11.46 -7.75
N SER A 181 -8.43 -12.71 -7.47
CA SER A 181 -9.71 -13.05 -6.83
C SER A 181 -9.72 -12.67 -5.35
N LEU A 182 -10.92 -12.58 -4.74
CA LEU A 182 -11.06 -12.43 -3.28
C LEU A 182 -10.47 -13.61 -2.48
N ALA A 183 -10.15 -14.72 -3.13
CA ALA A 183 -9.51 -15.88 -2.51
C ALA A 183 -7.97 -15.86 -2.62
N GLY A 184 -7.38 -14.82 -3.21
CA GLY A 184 -5.93 -14.70 -3.36
C GLY A 184 -5.36 -15.43 -4.58
N GLU A 185 -6.16 -15.65 -5.62
CA GLU A 185 -5.72 -16.30 -6.86
C GLU A 185 -5.46 -15.27 -7.96
N LEU A 186 -4.30 -15.33 -8.62
CA LEU A 186 -4.03 -14.51 -9.81
C LEU A 186 -4.87 -15.01 -10.99
N LEU A 187 -5.87 -14.23 -11.40
CA LEU A 187 -6.82 -14.60 -12.44
C LEU A 187 -6.36 -14.19 -13.84
N LYS A 188 -5.77 -13.00 -13.96
CA LYS A 188 -5.41 -12.43 -15.26
C LYS A 188 -4.19 -11.52 -15.14
N VAL A 189 -3.35 -11.55 -16.17
CA VAL A 189 -2.33 -10.54 -16.45
C VAL A 189 -2.62 -9.97 -17.83
N ALA A 190 -2.83 -8.66 -17.91
CA ALA A 190 -3.18 -7.96 -19.15
C ALA A 190 -2.15 -6.86 -19.43
N PRO A 191 -1.27 -7.03 -20.43
CA PRO A 191 -0.32 -5.98 -20.80
C PRO A 191 -1.06 -4.74 -21.33
N LEU A 192 -0.55 -3.55 -20.99
CA LEU A 192 -1.08 -2.25 -21.40
C LEU A 192 -0.07 -1.47 -22.27
N PRO A 193 0.27 -1.97 -23.48
CA PRO A 193 1.26 -1.32 -24.33
C PRO A 193 0.75 0.05 -24.81
N GLY A 194 1.59 1.07 -24.70
CA GLY A 194 1.29 2.41 -25.22
C GLY A 194 0.21 3.20 -24.45
N VAL A 195 -0.32 2.64 -23.36
CA VAL A 195 -1.25 3.33 -22.44
C VAL A 195 -0.50 4.40 -21.66
N LEU A 196 0.63 4.02 -21.07
CA LEU A 196 1.65 4.93 -20.57
C LEU A 196 2.90 4.71 -21.42
N ALA A 197 3.65 5.77 -21.64
CA ALA A 197 5.01 5.69 -22.17
C ALA A 197 5.94 6.19 -21.07
N PRO A 198 6.21 5.37 -20.04
CA PRO A 198 7.07 5.77 -18.96
C PRO A 198 8.46 5.99 -19.53
N ASP A 199 8.99 7.18 -19.32
CA ASP A 199 10.41 7.45 -19.52
C ASP A 199 11.25 6.93 -18.35
N SER A 200 10.60 6.42 -17.29
CA SER A 200 11.17 6.04 -15.99
C SER A 200 10.26 5.08 -15.23
N THR A 201 10.63 4.72 -14.00
CA THR A 201 9.78 3.90 -13.11
C THR A 201 8.45 4.62 -12.87
N SER A 202 7.33 4.08 -13.34
CA SER A 202 6.02 4.68 -13.08
C SER A 202 5.48 4.26 -11.73
N TRP A 203 5.01 5.24 -10.97
CA TRP A 203 4.05 5.01 -9.90
C TRP A 203 2.67 5.24 -10.48
N VAL A 204 1.93 4.15 -10.67
CA VAL A 204 0.60 4.20 -11.29
C VAL A 204 -0.46 4.16 -10.20
N ARG A 205 -1.19 5.27 -10.06
CA ARG A 205 -2.44 5.34 -9.30
C ARG A 205 -3.60 4.95 -10.20
N SER A 206 -4.67 4.49 -9.59
CA SER A 206 -5.85 4.00 -10.28
C SER A 206 -7.14 4.42 -9.60
N LEU A 207 -8.20 4.57 -10.40
CA LEU A 207 -9.56 4.78 -9.90
C LEU A 207 -10.58 4.26 -10.89
N ARG A 208 -11.79 3.96 -10.40
CA ARG A 208 -12.94 3.64 -11.25
C ARG A 208 -13.71 4.90 -11.62
N GLY A 209 -13.96 5.07 -12.92
CA GLY A 209 -14.91 6.04 -13.45
C GLY A 209 -16.35 5.65 -13.14
N ARG A 210 -17.28 6.57 -13.36
CA ARG A 210 -18.72 6.35 -13.07
C ARG A 210 -19.34 5.23 -13.90
N CYS A 211 -18.80 4.92 -15.07
CA CYS A 211 -19.30 3.85 -15.93
C CYS A 211 -18.44 2.57 -15.82
N GLY A 212 -17.57 2.49 -14.80
CA GLY A 212 -16.66 1.35 -14.60
C GLY A 212 -15.32 1.45 -15.32
N GLU A 213 -15.08 2.58 -16.00
CA GLU A 213 -13.81 2.87 -16.65
C GLU A 213 -12.64 2.71 -15.69
N LEU A 214 -11.53 2.15 -16.15
CA LEU A 214 -10.29 2.26 -15.40
C LEU A 214 -9.61 3.58 -15.77
N ILE A 215 -9.29 4.39 -14.78
CA ILE A 215 -8.53 5.62 -14.93
C ILE A 215 -7.17 5.41 -14.28
N LEU A 216 -6.11 5.72 -15.00
CA LEU A 216 -4.73 5.54 -14.56
C LEU A 216 -4.01 6.89 -14.56
N LEU A 217 -3.21 7.14 -13.51
CA LEU A 217 -2.40 8.33 -13.35
C LEU A 217 -0.95 7.92 -13.07
N GLU A 218 -0.02 8.40 -13.88
CA GLU A 218 1.42 8.26 -13.65
C GLU A 218 1.95 9.43 -12.80
N SER A 219 2.67 9.15 -11.70
CA SER A 219 3.04 10.17 -10.72
C SER A 219 4.53 10.32 -10.40
N PHE A 220 5.46 9.74 -11.18
CA PHE A 220 6.89 9.69 -10.80
C PHE A 220 7.81 10.71 -11.51
N SER A 221 7.42 11.31 -12.64
CA SER A 221 8.29 12.29 -13.33
C SER A 221 7.54 13.45 -13.99
N HIS A 222 6.32 13.22 -14.49
CA HIS A 222 5.40 14.24 -15.00
C HIS A 222 3.98 13.74 -14.80
N GLU A 223 3.09 14.52 -14.17
CA GLU A 223 1.70 14.10 -13.96
C GLU A 223 1.00 13.92 -15.32
N ARG A 224 0.54 12.70 -15.62
CA ARG A 224 -0.22 12.37 -16.84
C ARG A 224 -1.44 11.51 -16.49
N MET A 225 -2.63 11.95 -16.90
CA MET A 225 -3.92 11.33 -16.57
C MET A 225 -4.58 10.70 -17.80
N PHE A 226 -5.13 9.49 -17.64
CA PHE A 226 -5.76 8.71 -18.72
C PHE A 226 -7.04 8.01 -18.25
N ALA A 227 -8.02 7.82 -19.15
CA ALA A 227 -9.29 7.14 -18.88
C ALA A 227 -9.63 6.12 -19.98
N PHE A 228 -10.12 4.94 -19.60
CA PHE A 228 -10.46 3.85 -20.53
C PHE A 228 -11.93 3.42 -20.39
N ALA A 229 -12.70 3.45 -21.48
CA ALA A 229 -14.07 2.92 -21.51
C ALA A 229 -14.11 1.37 -21.38
N PRO A 230 -15.24 0.78 -20.90
CA PRO A 230 -15.39 -0.67 -20.78
C PRO A 230 -15.27 -1.44 -22.10
#